data_AF-A0A497SFP7-F1
#
_entry.id   AF-A0A497SFP7-F1
#
_cell.length_a   1.000
_cell.length_b   1.000
_cell.length_c   1.000
_cell.angle_alpha   90.00
_cell.angle_beta   90.00
_cell.angle_gamma   90.00
#
_symmetry.space_group_name_H-M   'P 1'
#
loop_
_entity.id
_entity.type
_entity.pdbx_description
1 polymer ?
#
loop_
_entity_poly.entity_id
_entity_poly.type
_entity_poly.pdbx_seq_one_letter_code
_entity_poly.pdbx_strand_id
1 'polypeptide(L)'
;MKGMYVAFAILLLATVSGCTQPESMPMPEKVDCNALQGKIESMIDQANTCTQDSDCVAELKEGMCPFGCYALMNKNANVNQIRSLMQEYNRECLSCAYGCAEPPSQGQIRCVDGRCEEHR
;
A
#
# COMPACT_ATOMS: atom_id res chain seq x y z
N MET A 1 48.89 -71.80 2.72
CA MET A 1 47.84 -72.64 3.34
C MET A 1 46.58 -71.80 3.46
N LYS A 2 45.45 -72.33 2.96
CA LYS A 2 44.04 -72.05 3.35
C LYS A 2 43.59 -70.58 3.20
N GLY A 3 42.72 -70.26 2.24
CA GLY A 3 41.28 -70.52 2.29
C GLY A 3 40.62 -69.38 3.09
N MET A 4 39.48 -68.79 2.76
CA MET A 4 38.28 -69.30 2.10
C MET A 4 37.30 -68.10 1.99
N TYR A 5 36.46 -68.11 0.96
CA TYR A 5 35.18 -67.41 0.71
C TYR A 5 34.51 -66.68 1.90
N VAL A 6 33.70 -65.62 1.70
CA VAL A 6 32.27 -65.76 1.37
C VAL A 6 31.66 -64.37 1.07
N ALA A 7 30.83 -64.33 0.03
CA ALA A 7 29.99 -63.22 -0.40
C ALA A 7 28.79 -62.95 0.53
N PHE A 8 28.46 -61.68 0.77
CA PHE A 8 27.16 -61.16 1.23
C PHE A 8 27.18 -59.65 0.94
N ALA A 9 26.12 -58.94 0.56
CA ALA A 9 24.81 -59.24 0.04
C ALA A 9 24.29 -57.88 -0.47
N ILE A 10 23.55 -57.93 -1.56
CA ILE A 10 22.70 -56.85 -2.08
C ILE A 10 21.77 -56.39 -0.95
N LEU A 11 21.45 -55.09 -0.82
CA LEU A 11 20.06 -54.63 -0.61
C LEU A 11 19.94 -53.08 -0.52
N LEU A 12 19.19 -52.55 -1.49
CA LEU A 12 18.22 -51.45 -1.38
C LEU A 12 18.73 -50.06 -0.98
N LEU A 13 19.19 -49.31 -1.99
CA LEU A 13 19.00 -47.87 -2.01
C LEU A 13 17.51 -47.61 -2.25
N ALA A 14 16.77 -47.44 -1.17
CA ALA A 14 15.42 -46.91 -1.18
C ALA A 14 15.47 -45.50 -1.79
N THR A 15 15.07 -45.37 -3.05
CA THR A 15 14.70 -44.07 -3.61
C THR A 15 13.45 -43.62 -2.88
N VAL A 16 13.64 -42.84 -1.84
CA VAL A 16 12.58 -42.05 -1.23
C VAL A 16 12.14 -41.06 -2.30
N SER A 17 11.19 -41.49 -3.13
CA SER A 17 10.33 -40.60 -3.90
C SER A 17 9.50 -39.84 -2.87
N GLY A 18 10.11 -38.83 -2.26
CA GLY A 18 9.41 -37.81 -1.52
C GLY A 18 8.49 -37.12 -2.52
N CYS A 19 7.20 -37.45 -2.46
CA CYS A 19 6.17 -36.55 -2.98
C CYS A 19 6.26 -35.29 -2.13
N THR A 20 7.04 -34.30 -2.57
CA THR A 20 6.98 -32.95 -2.02
C THR A 20 5.55 -32.49 -2.25
N GLN A 21 4.74 -32.45 -1.19
CA GLN A 21 3.44 -31.83 -1.27
C GLN A 21 3.67 -30.38 -1.72
N PRO A 22 2.90 -29.87 -2.69
CA PRO A 22 2.96 -28.46 -3.01
C PRO A 22 2.66 -27.70 -1.72
N GLU A 23 3.63 -26.93 -1.22
CA GLU A 23 3.41 -26.01 -0.13
C GLU A 23 2.23 -25.14 -0.55
N SER A 24 1.12 -25.28 0.17
CA SER A 24 -0.04 -24.43 0.02
C SER A 24 0.46 -23.01 0.21
N MET A 25 0.50 -22.24 -0.88
CA MET A 25 0.83 -20.82 -0.82
C MET A 25 -0.09 -20.18 0.23
N PRO A 26 0.45 -19.46 1.22
CA PRO A 26 -0.37 -18.85 2.24
C PRO A 26 -1.42 -17.98 1.54
N MET A 27 -2.69 -18.22 1.86
CA MET A 27 -3.77 -17.34 1.42
C MET A 27 -3.40 -15.91 1.83
N PRO A 28 -3.61 -14.92 0.95
CA PRO A 28 -3.31 -13.53 1.28
C PRO A 28 -4.04 -13.17 2.58
N GLU A 29 -3.28 -12.66 3.53
CA GLU A 29 -3.80 -12.09 4.77
C GLU A 29 -4.87 -11.05 4.41
N LYS A 30 -6.06 -11.17 5.00
CA LYS A 30 -7.17 -10.28 4.70
C LYS A 30 -6.77 -8.85 5.07
N VAL A 31 -6.83 -7.92 4.11
CA VAL A 31 -6.54 -6.50 4.35
C VAL A 31 -7.51 -5.93 5.40
N ASP A 32 -6.96 -5.31 6.44
CA ASP A 32 -7.73 -4.52 7.40
C ASP A 32 -7.96 -3.12 6.83
N CYS A 33 -9.14 -2.92 6.26
CA CYS A 33 -9.54 -1.66 5.66
C CYS A 33 -9.54 -0.49 6.64
N ASN A 34 -9.86 -0.70 7.91
CA ASN A 34 -9.87 0.39 8.89
C ASN A 34 -8.45 0.86 9.19
N ALA A 35 -7.52 -0.09 9.37
CA ALA A 35 -6.12 0.21 9.58
C ALA A 35 -5.51 0.92 8.36
N LEU A 36 -5.82 0.44 7.15
CA LEU A 36 -5.35 1.05 5.91
C LEU A 36 -5.92 2.47 5.71
N GLN A 37 -7.22 2.67 5.98
CA GLN A 37 -7.86 3.98 5.92
C GLN A 37 -7.19 4.96 6.88
N GLY A 38 -7.04 4.59 8.16
CA GLY A 38 -6.41 5.46 9.16
C GLY A 38 -4.97 5.81 8.83
N LYS A 39 -4.23 4.87 8.23
CA LYS A 39 -2.87 5.13 7.73
C LYS A 39 -2.87 6.19 6.62
N ILE A 40 -3.77 6.08 5.65
CA ILE A 40 -3.88 7.04 4.54
C ILE A 40 -4.26 8.43 5.06
N GLU A 41 -5.27 8.51 5.92
CA GLU A 41 -5.71 9.78 6.55
C GLU A 41 -4.57 10.44 7.32
N SER A 42 -3.84 9.66 8.13
CA SER A 42 -2.68 10.17 8.86
C SER A 42 -1.57 10.67 7.93
N MET A 43 -1.33 10.01 6.79
CA MET A 43 -0.33 10.46 5.83
C MET A 43 -0.74 11.73 5.10
N ILE A 44 -2.02 11.85 4.74
CA ILE A 44 -2.58 13.10 4.16
C ILE A 44 -2.42 14.24 5.18
N ASP A 45 -2.75 14.00 6.44
CA ASP A 45 -2.62 14.97 7.52
C ASP A 45 -1.17 15.44 7.71
N GLN A 46 -0.21 14.51 7.72
CA GLN A 46 1.22 14.83 7.82
C GLN A 46 1.73 15.59 6.58
N ALA A 47 1.19 15.27 5.40
CA ALA A 47 1.51 15.97 4.16
C ALA A 47 0.92 17.40 4.12
N ASN A 48 -0.14 17.68 4.87
CA ASN A 48 -0.78 19.00 4.97
C ASN A 48 0.00 19.95 5.89
N THR A 49 1.24 20.26 5.54
CA THR A 49 2.09 21.20 6.28
C THR A 49 2.70 22.23 5.34
N CYS A 50 2.86 23.47 5.79
CA CYS A 50 3.41 24.54 4.97
C CYS A 50 4.08 25.64 5.81
N THR A 51 4.95 26.42 5.16
CA THR A 51 5.50 27.67 5.73
C THR A 51 5.03 28.89 4.93
N GLN A 52 4.74 28.71 3.63
CA GLN A 52 4.27 29.77 2.74
C GLN A 52 3.25 29.24 1.72
N ASP A 53 2.42 30.11 1.14
CA ASP A 53 1.36 29.73 0.20
C ASP A 53 1.86 28.89 -0.98
N SER A 54 3.06 29.19 -1.49
CA SER A 54 3.65 28.45 -2.62
C SER A 54 4.11 27.03 -2.27
N ASP A 55 4.04 26.64 -1.00
CA ASP A 55 4.28 25.26 -0.58
C ASP A 55 3.05 24.40 -0.83
N CYS A 56 1.86 25.00 -0.82
CA CYS A 56 0.61 24.28 -0.89
C CYS A 56 0.21 23.98 -2.33
N VAL A 57 -0.24 22.76 -2.58
CA VAL A 57 -0.80 22.33 -3.87
C VAL A 57 -2.02 21.47 -3.63
N ALA A 58 -2.97 21.49 -4.57
CA ALA A 58 -4.08 20.54 -4.61
C ALA A 58 -3.66 19.31 -5.41
N GLU A 59 -3.55 18.17 -4.72
CA GLU A 59 -3.16 16.88 -5.28
C GLU A 59 -4.28 15.86 -5.13
N LEU A 60 -4.08 14.69 -5.75
CA LEU A 60 -5.00 13.55 -5.68
C LEU A 60 -6.43 13.89 -6.13
N LYS A 61 -6.53 14.54 -7.29
CA LYS A 61 -7.75 15.15 -7.87
C LYS A 61 -8.83 14.15 -8.34
N GLU A 62 -8.65 12.86 -8.07
CA GLU A 62 -9.51 11.79 -8.55
C GLU A 62 -10.16 11.09 -7.37
N GLY A 63 -11.45 11.38 -7.12
CA GLY A 63 -12.35 10.33 -6.63
C GLY A 63 -11.96 9.69 -5.31
N MET A 64 -11.50 10.45 -4.32
CA MET A 64 -10.86 9.87 -3.14
C MET A 64 -11.85 9.50 -2.04
N CYS A 65 -12.90 8.73 -2.29
CA CYS A 65 -13.72 8.29 -1.16
C CYS A 65 -13.00 7.19 -0.36
N PRO A 66 -12.96 7.26 0.99
CA PRO A 66 -13.57 8.25 1.89
C PRO A 66 -12.71 9.48 2.23
N PHE A 67 -11.51 9.59 1.69
CA PHE A 67 -10.51 10.64 1.94
C PHE A 67 -10.77 12.04 1.32
N GLY A 68 -11.86 12.25 0.58
CA GLY A 68 -12.25 13.55 -0.02
C GLY A 68 -12.31 13.56 -1.55
N CYS A 69 -12.27 14.75 -2.15
CA CYS A 69 -12.21 14.93 -3.61
C CYS A 69 -10.80 15.25 -4.12
N TYR A 70 -10.05 15.93 -3.26
CA TYR A 70 -8.67 16.36 -3.45
C TYR A 70 -8.07 16.50 -2.04
N ALA A 71 -6.75 16.54 -1.96
CA ALA A 71 -6.05 16.83 -0.73
C ALA A 71 -5.12 18.02 -0.95
N LEU A 72 -5.18 18.98 -0.03
CA LEU A 72 -4.23 20.08 0.01
C LEU A 72 -3.00 19.60 0.78
N MET A 73 -1.82 19.78 0.21
CA MET A 73 -0.59 19.31 0.85
C MET A 73 0.62 20.11 0.41
N ASN A 74 1.72 19.91 1.12
CA ASN A 74 3.02 20.40 0.70
C ASN A 74 3.39 19.80 -0.67
N LYS A 75 3.85 20.62 -1.60
CA LYS A 75 4.33 20.19 -2.92
C LYS A 75 5.48 19.19 -2.87
N ASN A 76 6.22 19.14 -1.76
CA ASN A 76 7.32 18.21 -1.54
C ASN A 76 6.87 16.92 -0.83
N ALA A 77 5.59 16.77 -0.50
CA ALA A 77 5.08 15.56 0.15
C ALA A 77 5.19 14.34 -0.79
N ASN A 78 5.30 13.15 -0.20
CA ASN A 78 5.35 11.90 -0.96
C ASN A 78 3.96 11.46 -1.42
N VAL A 79 3.38 12.21 -2.37
CA VAL A 79 2.05 11.99 -2.93
C VAL A 79 1.93 10.58 -3.54
N ASN A 80 3.02 10.08 -4.14
CA ASN A 80 3.01 8.78 -4.81
C ASN A 80 2.77 7.63 -3.83
N GLN A 81 3.35 7.69 -2.62
CA GLN A 81 3.11 6.68 -1.60
C GLN A 81 1.66 6.69 -1.11
N ILE A 82 1.10 7.88 -0.89
CA ILE A 82 -0.31 8.05 -0.51
C ILE A 82 -1.20 7.46 -1.60
N ARG A 83 -0.96 7.83 -2.86
CA ARG A 83 -1.72 7.33 -4.03
C ARG A 83 -1.66 5.81 -4.13
N SER A 84 -0.51 5.18 -3.91
CA SER A 84 -0.37 3.73 -3.94
C SER A 84 -1.21 3.04 -2.86
N LEU A 85 -1.19 3.55 -1.62
CA LEU A 85 -2.01 3.02 -0.53
C LEU A 85 -3.51 3.21 -0.80
N MET A 86 -3.88 4.33 -1.41
CA MET A 86 -5.26 4.57 -1.82
C MET A 86 -5.73 3.64 -2.93
N GLN A 87 -4.86 3.34 -3.90
CA GLN A 87 -5.15 2.34 -4.93
C GLN A 87 -5.32 0.95 -4.32
N GLU A 88 -4.52 0.61 -3.30
CA GLU A 88 -4.70 -0.61 -2.53
C GLU A 88 -6.05 -0.63 -1.80
N TYR A 89 -6.38 0.45 -1.10
CA TYR A 89 -7.68 0.59 -0.44
C TYR A 89 -8.84 0.45 -1.43
N ASN A 90 -8.78 1.09 -2.60
CA ASN A 90 -9.82 1.02 -3.61
C ASN A 90 -9.99 -0.37 -4.23
N ARG A 91 -8.93 -1.20 -4.26
CA ARG A 91 -9.01 -2.59 -4.75
C ARG A 91 -9.60 -3.54 -3.72
N GLU A 92 -9.19 -3.39 -2.47
CA GLU A 92 -9.46 -4.38 -1.41
C GLU A 92 -10.64 -4.00 -0.51
N CYS A 93 -11.03 -2.73 -0.53
CA CYS A 93 -12.03 -2.13 0.37
C CYS A 93 -13.15 -1.45 -0.42
N LEU A 94 -13.77 -0.42 0.19
CA LEU A 94 -14.91 0.29 -0.38
C LEU A 94 -14.44 1.46 -1.25
N SER A 95 -15.01 1.60 -2.44
CA SER A 95 -14.95 2.85 -3.22
C SER A 95 -16.35 3.45 -3.30
N CYS A 96 -16.44 4.79 -3.32
CA CYS A 96 -17.74 5.44 -3.45
C CYS A 96 -18.02 5.82 -4.89
N ALA A 97 -19.30 5.75 -5.26
CA ALA A 97 -19.77 5.94 -6.62
C ALA A 97 -20.26 7.38 -6.92
N TYR A 98 -19.70 8.41 -6.26
CA TYR A 98 -20.08 9.81 -6.50
C TYR A 98 -18.98 10.59 -7.21
N GLY A 99 -19.40 11.53 -8.06
CA GLY A 99 -18.51 12.47 -8.73
C GLY A 99 -17.87 13.43 -7.72
N CYS A 100 -16.60 13.75 -7.92
CA CYS A 100 -15.86 14.67 -7.07
C CYS A 100 -15.97 16.11 -7.56
N ALA A 101 -15.95 17.07 -6.62
CA ALA A 101 -15.82 18.48 -6.93
C ALA A 101 -14.44 18.77 -7.53
N GLU A 102 -14.37 19.78 -8.39
CA GLU A 102 -13.08 20.25 -8.91
C GLU A 102 -12.21 20.80 -7.76
N PRO A 103 -10.89 20.55 -7.79
CA PRO A 103 -9.97 21.11 -6.81
C PRO A 103 -9.85 22.63 -6.97
N PRO A 104 -9.58 23.37 -5.88
CA PRO A 104 -9.34 24.81 -5.95
C PRO A 104 -8.13 25.12 -6.83
N SER A 105 -8.16 26.28 -7.48
CA SER A 105 -7.00 26.78 -8.21
C SER A 105 -5.89 27.23 -7.24
N GLN A 106 -4.64 27.30 -7.71
CA GLN A 106 -3.50 27.66 -6.86
C GLN A 106 -3.68 29.01 -6.13
N GLY A 107 -4.36 29.98 -6.75
CA GLY A 107 -4.64 31.29 -6.12
C GLY A 107 -5.66 31.25 -4.99
N GLN A 108 -6.38 30.13 -4.83
CA GLN A 108 -7.38 29.88 -3.80
C GLN A 108 -6.84 28.97 -2.68
N ILE A 109 -5.54 28.68 -2.67
CA ILE A 109 -4.91 27.85 -1.65
C ILE A 109 -3.92 28.72 -0.88
N ARG A 110 -4.02 28.71 0.44
CA ARG A 110 -3.12 29.48 1.33
C ARG A 110 -2.54 28.62 2.43
N CYS A 111 -1.39 29.04 2.92
CA CYS A 111 -0.82 28.53 4.14
C CYS A 111 -1.38 29.32 5.33
N VAL A 112 -2.24 28.69 6.12
CA VAL A 112 -2.88 29.27 7.30
C VAL A 112 -2.48 28.45 8.51
N ASP A 113 -1.88 29.08 9.51
CA ASP A 113 -1.43 28.41 10.75
C ASP A 113 -0.59 27.13 10.52
N GLY A 114 0.24 27.15 9.46
CA GLY A 114 1.12 26.03 9.09
C GLY A 114 0.43 24.89 8.34
N ARG A 115 -0.83 25.07 7.91
CA ARG A 115 -1.67 24.11 7.20
C ARG A 115 -2.10 24.66 5.85
N CYS A 116 -2.25 23.78 4.85
CA CYS A 116 -2.75 24.19 3.55
C CYS A 116 -4.28 24.17 3.55
N GLU A 117 -4.89 25.33 3.33
CA GLU A 117 -6.34 25.52 3.37
C GLU A 117 -6.88 26.16 2.09
N GLU A 118 -8.13 25.86 1.75
CA GLU A 118 -8.85 26.57 0.69
C GLU A 118 -9.31 27.94 1.23
N HIS A 119 -8.91 29.01 0.56
CA HIS A 119 -9.29 30.37 0.89
C HIS A 119 -10.24 30.90 -0.19
N ARG A 120 -11.52 31.06 0.17
CA ARG A 120 -12.59 31.54 -0.71
C ARG A 120 -12.86 33.03 -0.53
#